data_AF-A0A969DGZ4-F1
#
_entry.id   AF-A0A969DGZ4-F1
#
_cell.length_a   1.000
_cell.length_b   1.000
_cell.length_c   1.000
_cell.angle_alpha   90.00
_cell.angle_beta   90.00
_cell.angle_gamma   90.00
#
_symmetry.space_group_name_H-M   'P 1'
#
loop_
_entity.id
_entity.type
_entity.pdbx_description
1 polymer ?
#
loop_
_entity_poly.entity_id
_entity_poly.type
_entity_poly.pdbx_seq_one_letter_code
_entity_poly.pdbx_strand_id
1 'polypeptide(L)'
;MANYFLIVDLEATCSDDGSLPSQEMEIIEIGAVMLNRSTWEIDSEYQQFIKPVRNSKLTNFCMELTTITQQNVDTAPTFPEVIPYFKQWIDSYPKNIFCSWGNYDKKQFIQDCEFHHLAYPFGTEHRNIKKEFSLYRGDKKKRFGMAEALQHLGIELQGTHHRGIDDARNIAAIYKYMNQVKGQRLKVKGNNFSSNS
;
A
#
# COMPACT_ATOMS: atom_id res chain seq x y z
N MET A 1 12.22 -15.27 -8.81
CA MET A 1 10.84 -14.92 -8.43
C MET A 1 10.88 -14.20 -7.09
N ALA A 2 10.00 -13.22 -6.87
CA ALA A 2 9.87 -12.56 -5.56
C ALA A 2 9.30 -13.53 -4.51
N ASN A 3 9.85 -13.49 -3.31
CA ASN A 3 9.44 -14.26 -2.13
C ASN A 3 8.38 -13.53 -1.29
N TYR A 4 8.41 -12.19 -1.34
CA TYR A 4 7.54 -11.32 -0.56
C TYR A 4 6.84 -10.30 -1.45
N PHE A 5 5.60 -9.98 -1.11
CA PHE A 5 4.91 -8.80 -1.60
C PHE A 5 5.01 -7.74 -0.51
N LEU A 6 5.75 -6.66 -0.77
CA LEU A 6 5.81 -5.49 0.09
C LEU A 6 4.60 -4.63 -0.25
N ILE A 7 3.54 -4.73 0.55
CA ILE A 7 2.32 -3.98 0.34
C ILE A 7 2.42 -2.70 1.16
N VAL A 8 2.37 -1.55 0.49
CA VAL A 8 2.46 -0.23 1.13
C VAL A 8 1.21 0.57 0.81
N ASP A 9 0.78 1.34 1.80
CA ASP A 9 -0.24 2.36 1.69
C ASP A 9 0.24 3.61 2.46
N LEU A 10 0.04 4.78 1.85
CA LEU A 10 0.53 6.05 2.38
C LEU A 10 -0.61 6.98 2.72
N GLU A 11 -0.45 7.68 3.84
CA GLU A 11 -1.16 8.93 4.06
C GLU A 11 -0.25 10.10 3.75
N ALA A 12 -0.82 11.15 3.19
CA ALA A 12 -0.10 12.36 2.81
C ALA A 12 -0.89 13.60 3.23
N THR A 13 -0.18 14.73 3.41
CA THR A 13 -0.83 16.04 3.58
C THR A 13 -1.81 16.26 2.42
N CYS A 14 -3.03 16.70 2.69
CA CYS A 14 -4.05 16.91 1.66
C CYS A 14 -4.98 18.08 2.00
N SER A 15 -5.76 18.54 1.01
CA SER A 15 -6.81 19.56 1.17
C SER A 15 -7.95 19.25 0.20
N ASP A 16 -9.17 19.66 0.54
CA ASP A 16 -10.36 19.58 -0.31
C ASP A 16 -10.73 20.91 -0.99
N ASP A 17 -10.16 22.02 -0.53
CA ASP A 17 -10.38 23.38 -1.05
C ASP A 17 -9.33 23.83 -2.08
N GLY A 18 -8.34 22.98 -2.37
CA GLY A 18 -7.25 23.27 -3.29
C GLY A 18 -6.14 24.17 -2.72
N SER A 19 -6.17 24.44 -1.41
CA SER A 19 -5.09 25.15 -0.71
C SER A 19 -3.75 24.42 -0.75
N LEU A 20 -3.77 23.10 -0.93
CA LEU A 20 -2.60 22.25 -1.07
C LEU A 20 -2.59 21.55 -2.45
N PRO A 21 -1.74 21.98 -3.40
CA PRO A 21 -1.62 21.31 -4.68
C PRO A 21 -0.92 19.96 -4.56
N SER A 22 -1.28 19.00 -5.41
CA SER A 22 -0.75 17.62 -5.38
C SER A 22 0.79 17.51 -5.41
N GLN A 23 1.46 18.44 -6.08
CA GLN A 23 2.92 18.52 -6.22
C GLN A 23 3.64 19.00 -4.95
N GLU A 24 2.87 19.45 -3.97
CA GLU A 24 3.34 19.91 -2.66
C GLU A 24 2.89 18.98 -1.52
N MET A 25 2.14 17.93 -1.83
CA MET A 25 1.82 16.89 -0.87
C MET A 25 3.11 16.22 -0.36
N GLU A 26 3.13 15.91 0.92
CA GLU A 26 4.22 15.24 1.62
C GLU A 26 3.67 14.01 2.33
N ILE A 27 4.46 12.94 2.39
CA ILE A 27 4.09 11.73 3.13
C ILE A 27 4.06 12.05 4.62
N ILE A 28 2.97 11.67 5.30
CA ILE A 28 2.79 11.84 6.75
C ILE A 28 2.61 10.52 7.49
N GLU A 29 2.37 9.42 6.78
CA GLU A 29 2.42 8.06 7.31
C GLU A 29 2.89 7.08 6.23
N ILE A 30 3.79 6.17 6.61
CA ILE A 30 4.07 4.95 5.85
C ILE A 30 3.45 3.79 6.62
N GLY A 31 2.46 3.11 6.03
CA GLY A 31 2.00 1.81 6.45
C GLY A 31 2.44 0.74 5.47
N ALA A 32 3.12 -0.31 5.95
CA ALA A 32 3.61 -1.37 5.08
C ALA A 32 3.56 -2.75 5.75
N VAL A 33 3.32 -3.78 4.94
CA VAL A 33 3.33 -5.17 5.37
C VAL A 33 4.13 -6.05 4.41
N MET A 34 4.86 -7.02 4.95
CA MET A 34 5.58 -8.05 4.20
C MET A 34 4.70 -9.31 4.10
N LEU A 35 3.98 -9.44 2.99
CA LEU A 35 3.14 -10.61 2.73
C LEU A 35 3.97 -11.73 2.09
N ASN A 36 4.09 -12.85 2.80
CA ASN A 36 4.85 -14.02 2.34
C ASN A 36 4.12 -14.73 1.20
N ARG A 37 4.80 -14.91 0.06
CA ARG A 37 4.19 -15.51 -1.13
C ARG A 37 3.83 -17.00 -0.97
N SER A 38 4.53 -17.72 -0.11
CA SER A 38 4.34 -19.16 0.10
C SER A 38 3.19 -19.44 1.06
N THR A 39 3.14 -18.70 2.18
CA THR A 39 2.15 -18.92 3.25
C THR A 39 0.91 -18.04 3.09
N TRP A 40 1.04 -16.89 2.41
CA TRP A 40 0.05 -15.81 2.39
C TRP A 40 -0.24 -15.22 3.77
N GLU A 41 0.71 -15.32 4.69
CA GLU A 41 0.67 -14.62 5.98
C GLU A 41 1.54 -13.37 5.95
N ILE A 42 1.21 -12.42 6.82
CA ILE A 42 2.01 -11.21 7.04
C ILE A 42 3.13 -11.60 8.01
N ASP A 43 4.37 -11.60 7.53
CA ASP A 43 5.54 -11.97 8.35
C ASP A 43 6.07 -10.78 9.15
N SER A 44 5.80 -9.55 8.70
CA SER A 44 6.21 -8.33 9.38
C SER A 44 5.42 -7.12 8.91
N GLU A 45 5.37 -6.12 9.78
CA GLU A 45 4.72 -4.85 9.55
C GLU A 45 5.68 -3.69 9.84
N TYR A 46 5.43 -2.55 9.22
CA TYR A 46 6.14 -1.30 9.45
C TYR A 46 5.13 -0.16 9.43
N GLN A 47 5.17 0.68 10.47
CA GLN A 47 4.35 1.87 10.55
C GLN A 47 5.21 3.02 11.07
N GLN A 48 5.19 4.16 10.37
CA GLN A 48 5.91 5.35 10.81
C GLN A 48 5.17 6.61 10.37
N PHE A 49 4.82 7.45 11.35
CA PHE A 49 4.43 8.83 11.06
C PHE A 49 5.64 9.65 10.63
N ILE A 50 5.41 10.62 9.77
CA ILE A 50 6.44 11.48 9.19
C ILE A 50 6.04 12.93 9.39
N LYS A 51 7.02 13.75 9.80
CA LYS A 51 6.85 15.19 9.93
C LYS A 51 7.01 15.87 8.56
N PRO A 52 5.94 16.49 8.01
CA PRO A 52 6.05 17.28 6.79
C PRO A 52 6.81 18.59 7.05
N VAL A 53 7.60 19.04 6.08
CA VAL A 53 8.49 20.21 6.19
C VAL A 53 8.10 21.37 5.26
N ARG A 54 7.39 21.12 4.17
CA ARG A 54 6.85 22.16 3.28
C ARG A 54 5.55 22.71 3.86
N ASN A 55 4.66 21.82 4.26
CA ASN A 55 3.32 22.09 4.77
C ASN A 55 3.15 21.45 6.16
N SER A 56 3.89 22.00 7.13
CA SER A 56 3.99 21.45 8.49
C SER A 56 2.67 21.45 9.29
N LYS A 57 1.66 22.21 8.85
CA LYS A 57 0.33 22.24 9.48
C LYS A 57 -0.66 21.46 8.63
N LEU A 58 -1.19 20.39 9.21
CA LEU A 58 -2.22 19.58 8.58
C LEU A 58 -3.50 20.39 8.46
N THR A 59 -4.18 20.27 7.32
CA THR A 59 -5.54 20.81 7.18
C THR A 59 -6.51 20.02 8.04
N ASN A 60 -7.64 20.62 8.41
CA ASN A 60 -8.71 19.89 9.11
C ASN A 60 -9.20 18.71 8.27
N PHE A 61 -9.37 18.90 6.97
CA PHE A 61 -9.73 17.84 6.04
C PHE A 61 -8.75 16.65 6.12
N CYS A 62 -7.45 16.91 6.11
CA CYS A 62 -6.43 15.86 6.20
C CYS A 62 -6.51 15.10 7.52
N MET A 63 -6.69 15.81 8.64
CA MET A 63 -6.81 15.18 9.95
C MET A 63 -8.10 14.36 10.09
N GLU A 64 -9.22 14.86 9.55
CA GLU A 64 -10.50 14.14 9.55
C GLU A 64 -10.47 12.90 8.64
N LEU A 65 -9.90 13.04 7.45
CA LEU A 65 -9.78 11.97 6.48
C LEU A 65 -8.90 10.84 7.03
N THR A 66 -7.69 11.16 7.50
CA THR A 66 -6.66 10.19 7.86
C THR A 66 -6.66 9.80 9.32
N THR A 67 -7.44 10.49 10.15
CA THR A 67 -7.39 10.44 11.62
C THR A 67 -6.03 10.78 12.24
N ILE A 68 -5.05 11.24 11.45
CA ILE A 68 -3.72 11.68 11.93
C ILE A 68 -3.87 13.05 12.57
N THR A 69 -3.42 13.17 13.81
CA THR A 69 -3.44 14.46 14.52
C THR A 69 -2.18 15.26 14.22
N GLN A 70 -2.26 16.58 14.37
CA GLN A 70 -1.07 17.44 14.30
C GLN A 70 0.02 17.00 15.29
N GLN A 71 -0.35 16.49 16.47
CA GLN A 71 0.62 16.00 17.46
C GLN A 71 1.39 14.76 16.97
N ASN A 72 0.73 13.88 16.20
CA ASN A 72 1.40 12.71 15.62
C ASN A 72 2.54 13.12 14.68
N VAL A 73 2.31 14.11 13.81
CA VAL A 73 3.34 14.59 12.88
C VAL A 73 4.34 15.54 13.52
N ASP A 74 3.95 16.34 14.52
CA ASP A 74 4.86 17.28 15.19
C ASP A 74 5.99 16.56 15.92
N THR A 75 5.69 15.39 16.48
CA THR A 75 6.61 14.52 17.24
C THR A 75 7.30 13.45 16.40
N ALA A 76 6.92 13.33 15.12
CA ALA A 76 7.49 12.36 14.20
C ALA A 76 8.88 12.78 13.68
N PRO A 77 9.73 11.80 13.31
CA PRO A 77 10.91 12.07 12.48
C PRO A 77 10.51 12.59 11.09
N THR A 78 11.42 13.32 10.45
CA THR A 78 11.26 13.81 9.08
C THR A 78 11.50 12.70 8.05
N PHE A 79 11.06 12.92 6.82
CA PHE A 79 11.21 11.94 5.74
C PHE A 79 12.67 11.47 5.53
N PRO A 80 13.70 12.35 5.51
CA PRO A 80 15.11 11.93 5.43
C PRO A 80 15.59 11.08 6.60
N GLU A 81 15.01 11.25 7.77
CA GLU A 81 15.34 10.43 8.94
C GLU A 81 14.69 9.04 8.83
N VAL A 82 13.48 8.95 8.27
CA VAL A 82 12.69 7.70 8.19
C VAL A 82 13.16 6.76 7.08
N ILE A 83 13.45 7.29 5.89
CA ILE A 83 13.69 6.46 4.70
C ILE A 83 14.87 5.48 4.83
N PRO A 84 16.01 5.82 5.45
CA PRO A 84 17.08 4.85 5.67
C PRO A 84 16.64 3.64 6.50
N TYR A 85 15.87 3.84 7.57
CA TYR A 85 15.37 2.75 8.41
C TYR A 85 14.28 1.93 7.71
N PHE A 86 13.40 2.59 6.96
CA PHE A 86 12.42 1.90 6.13
C PHE A 86 13.11 1.03 5.08
N LYS A 87 14.15 1.53 4.42
CA LYS A 87 14.96 0.77 3.47
C LYS A 87 15.65 -0.43 4.13
N GLN A 88 16.23 -0.25 5.30
CA GLN A 88 16.85 -1.34 6.07
C GLN A 88 15.84 -2.43 6.42
N TRP A 89 14.62 -2.03 6.81
CA TRP A 89 13.53 -2.98 7.06
C TRP A 89 13.14 -3.75 5.79
N ILE A 90 13.02 -3.07 4.64
CA ILE A 90 12.78 -3.70 3.33
C ILE A 90 13.87 -4.73 2.99
N ASP A 91 15.14 -4.36 3.21
CA ASP A 91 16.30 -5.19 2.86
C ASP A 91 16.43 -6.45 3.71
N SER A 92 15.79 -6.48 4.89
CA SER A 92 15.70 -7.67 5.73
C SER A 92 14.82 -8.78 5.10
N TYR A 93 14.05 -8.44 4.06
CA TYR A 93 13.20 -9.36 3.29
C TYR A 93 13.63 -9.39 1.82
N PRO A 94 14.75 -10.07 1.48
CA PRO A 94 15.29 -10.06 0.13
C PRO A 94 14.32 -10.67 -0.89
N LYS A 95 14.40 -10.20 -2.14
CA LYS A 95 13.48 -10.58 -3.23
C LYS A 95 12.03 -10.23 -2.92
N ASN A 96 11.78 -9.05 -2.36
CA ASN A 96 10.44 -8.47 -2.29
C ASN A 96 10.07 -7.75 -3.61
N ILE A 97 8.79 -7.50 -3.81
CA ILE A 97 8.28 -6.62 -4.87
C ILE A 97 7.33 -5.59 -4.24
N PHE A 98 7.51 -4.33 -4.60
CA PHE A 98 6.66 -3.24 -4.14
C PHE A 98 5.27 -3.36 -4.77
N CYS A 99 4.25 -3.34 -3.92
CA CYS A 99 2.85 -3.38 -4.25
C CYS A 99 2.14 -2.24 -3.53
N SER A 100 1.14 -1.64 -4.17
CA SER A 100 0.19 -0.77 -3.48
C SER A 100 -1.18 -0.86 -4.13
N TRP A 101 -2.21 -0.27 -3.51
CA TRP A 101 -3.54 -0.29 -4.10
C TRP A 101 -3.53 0.43 -5.45
N GLY A 102 -3.04 1.67 -5.48
CA GLY A 102 -3.02 2.51 -6.68
C GLY A 102 -1.63 2.70 -7.28
N ASN A 103 -1.49 3.71 -8.15
CA ASN A 103 -0.18 4.26 -8.51
C ASN A 103 0.18 5.48 -7.66
N TYR A 104 -0.71 5.91 -6.77
CA TYR A 104 -0.54 7.12 -5.97
C TYR A 104 0.70 6.98 -5.09
N ASP A 105 0.80 5.90 -4.30
CA ASP A 105 1.89 5.68 -3.35
C ASP A 105 3.26 5.66 -4.02
N LYS A 106 3.35 4.98 -5.18
CA LYS A 106 4.56 4.97 -6.00
C LYS A 106 4.97 6.38 -6.41
N LYS A 107 4.02 7.18 -6.90
CA LYS A 107 4.28 8.54 -7.36
C LYS A 107 4.63 9.47 -6.19
N GLN A 108 3.95 9.32 -5.07
CA GLN A 108 4.19 10.12 -3.87
C GLN A 108 5.58 9.85 -3.30
N PHE A 109 6.02 8.59 -3.20
CA PHE A 109 7.41 8.29 -2.84
C PHE A 109 8.44 8.90 -3.79
N ILE A 110 8.17 8.87 -5.10
CA ILE A 110 9.07 9.51 -6.09
C ILE A 110 9.16 11.01 -5.81
N GLN A 111 8.02 11.68 -5.60
CA GLN A 111 7.95 13.11 -5.31
C GLN A 111 8.72 13.48 -4.03
N ASP A 112 8.46 12.79 -2.90
CA ASP A 112 9.16 13.06 -1.65
C ASP A 112 10.67 12.75 -1.75
N CYS A 113 11.05 11.66 -2.44
CA CYS A 113 12.46 11.34 -2.67
C CYS A 113 13.16 12.41 -3.51
N GLU A 114 12.53 12.90 -4.59
CA GLU A 114 13.07 13.96 -5.43
C GLU A 114 13.23 15.27 -4.65
N PHE A 115 12.20 15.65 -3.87
CA PHE A 115 12.21 16.85 -3.04
C PHE A 115 13.30 16.82 -1.96
N HIS A 116 13.48 15.67 -1.29
CA HIS A 116 14.48 15.49 -0.23
C HIS A 116 15.86 15.07 -0.75
N HIS A 117 16.04 14.91 -2.06
CA HIS A 117 17.28 14.43 -2.68
C HIS A 117 17.74 13.05 -2.16
N LEU A 118 16.78 12.15 -1.95
CA LEU A 118 17.02 10.78 -1.48
C LEU A 118 16.83 9.77 -2.62
N ALA A 119 17.52 8.65 -2.50
CA ALA A 119 17.31 7.52 -3.40
C ALA A 119 15.94 6.88 -3.14
N TYR A 120 15.23 6.54 -4.22
CA TYR A 120 13.99 5.78 -4.16
C TYR A 120 14.23 4.41 -3.49
N PRO A 121 13.51 4.04 -2.42
CA PRO A 121 13.88 2.89 -1.59
C PRO A 121 13.48 1.53 -2.19
N PHE A 122 12.79 1.50 -3.32
CA PHE A 122 12.28 0.26 -3.94
C PHE A 122 13.01 -0.09 -5.23
N GLY A 123 12.79 -1.32 -5.69
CA GLY A 123 13.20 -1.75 -7.03
C GLY A 123 12.38 -1.07 -8.14
N THR A 124 12.71 -1.42 -9.39
CA THR A 124 12.06 -0.84 -10.59
C THR A 124 10.62 -1.35 -10.80
N GLU A 125 10.33 -2.56 -10.33
CA GLU A 125 9.02 -3.19 -10.46
C GLU A 125 8.03 -2.70 -9.40
N HIS A 126 6.79 -2.43 -9.81
CA HIS A 126 5.67 -2.13 -8.92
C HIS A 126 4.42 -2.84 -9.40
N ARG A 127 3.63 -3.36 -8.45
CA ARG A 127 2.34 -3.99 -8.73
C ARG A 127 1.19 -3.12 -8.22
N ASN A 128 0.34 -2.73 -9.16
CA ASN A 128 -0.89 -2.00 -8.87
C ASN A 128 -2.02 -3.00 -8.60
N ILE A 129 -2.32 -3.23 -7.32
CA ILE A 129 -3.29 -4.24 -6.88
C ILE A 129 -4.71 -3.88 -7.35
N LYS A 130 -5.09 -2.60 -7.38
CA LYS A 130 -6.40 -2.15 -7.91
C LYS A 130 -6.61 -2.58 -9.35
N LYS A 131 -5.58 -2.49 -10.21
CA LYS A 131 -5.64 -2.99 -11.60
C LYS A 131 -5.80 -4.50 -11.64
N GLU A 132 -5.08 -5.22 -10.80
CA GLU A 132 -5.18 -6.69 -10.71
C GLU A 132 -6.54 -7.15 -10.20
N PHE A 133 -7.15 -6.40 -9.29
CA PHE A 133 -8.50 -6.64 -8.78
C PHE A 133 -9.55 -6.43 -9.87
N SER A 134 -9.47 -5.33 -10.63
CA SER A 134 -10.32 -5.11 -11.82
C SER A 134 -10.23 -6.27 -12.81
N LEU A 135 -9.01 -6.77 -13.09
CA LEU A 135 -8.81 -7.96 -13.93
C LEU A 135 -9.43 -9.23 -13.32
N TYR A 136 -9.30 -9.42 -12.01
CA TYR A 136 -9.90 -10.55 -11.30
C TYR A 136 -11.44 -10.54 -11.35
N ARG A 137 -12.06 -9.36 -11.30
CA ARG A 137 -13.51 -9.18 -11.43
C ARG A 137 -14.04 -9.31 -12.86
N GLY A 138 -13.15 -9.34 -13.86
CA GLY A 138 -13.54 -9.34 -15.28
C GLY A 138 -14.00 -7.98 -15.80
N ASP A 139 -13.88 -6.91 -15.00
CA ASP A 139 -14.24 -5.55 -15.38
C ASP A 139 -12.99 -4.67 -15.47
N LYS A 140 -12.44 -4.58 -16.68
CA LYS A 140 -11.19 -3.84 -16.95
C LYS A 140 -11.38 -2.32 -16.94
N LYS A 141 -12.62 -1.83 -17.03
CA LYS A 141 -12.93 -0.39 -17.12
C LYS A 141 -13.19 0.20 -15.75
N LYS A 142 -13.85 -0.54 -14.85
CA LYS A 142 -14.12 -0.10 -13.49
C LYS A 142 -12.86 -0.15 -12.61
N ARG A 143 -12.71 0.87 -11.76
CA ARG A 143 -11.60 1.04 -10.83
C ARG A 143 -12.13 1.11 -9.41
N PHE A 144 -12.01 0.00 -8.69
CA PHE A 144 -12.61 -0.15 -7.38
C PHE A 144 -11.82 0.60 -6.29
N GLY A 145 -12.53 1.20 -5.33
CA GLY A 145 -11.93 1.61 -4.06
C GLY A 145 -11.47 0.38 -3.26
N MET A 146 -10.57 0.56 -2.29
CA MET A 146 -10.11 -0.55 -1.45
C MET A 146 -11.28 -1.10 -0.61
N ALA A 147 -12.03 -0.22 0.05
CA ALA A 147 -13.24 -0.59 0.79
C ALA A 147 -14.31 -1.23 -0.12
N GLU A 148 -14.51 -0.73 -1.33
CA GLU A 148 -15.43 -1.33 -2.31
C GLU A 148 -14.98 -2.75 -2.72
N ALA A 149 -13.67 -2.96 -2.87
CA ALA A 149 -13.12 -4.27 -3.17
C ALA A 149 -13.32 -5.26 -2.02
N LEU A 150 -13.13 -4.85 -0.76
CA LEU A 150 -13.45 -5.66 0.43
C LEU A 150 -14.92 -6.09 0.43
N GLN A 151 -15.84 -5.15 0.21
CA GLN A 151 -17.27 -5.43 0.11
C GLN A 151 -17.59 -6.46 -0.98
N HIS A 152 -16.99 -6.32 -2.17
CA HIS A 152 -17.16 -7.27 -3.28
C HIS A 152 -16.63 -8.67 -2.99
N LEU A 153 -15.70 -8.81 -2.04
CA LEU A 153 -15.16 -10.08 -1.59
C LEU A 153 -15.88 -10.64 -0.35
N GLY A 154 -16.78 -9.86 0.27
CA GLY A 154 -17.40 -10.22 1.54
C GLY A 154 -16.39 -10.24 2.70
N ILE A 155 -15.32 -9.44 2.61
CA ILE A 155 -14.32 -9.27 3.67
C ILE A 155 -14.68 -8.00 4.43
N GLU A 156 -14.72 -8.08 5.76
CA GLU A 156 -14.93 -6.92 6.62
C GLU A 156 -13.65 -6.07 6.68
N LEU A 157 -13.79 -4.75 6.59
CA LEU A 157 -12.68 -3.82 6.79
C LEU A 157 -12.21 -3.91 8.24
N GLN A 158 -10.93 -4.19 8.44
CA GLN A 158 -10.32 -4.25 9.77
C GLN A 158 -9.56 -2.94 10.06
N GLY A 159 -9.71 -2.41 11.26
CA GLY A 159 -9.04 -1.17 11.67
C GLY A 159 -9.74 0.10 11.17
N THR A 160 -8.99 1.17 11.01
CA THR A 160 -9.49 2.50 10.61
C THR A 160 -9.20 2.73 9.13
N HIS A 161 -10.20 3.08 8.33
CA HIS A 161 -9.96 3.45 6.94
C HIS A 161 -9.16 4.76 6.86
N HIS A 162 -8.23 4.88 5.90
CA HIS A 162 -7.27 5.99 5.80
C HIS A 162 -6.28 6.08 6.98
N ARG A 163 -5.98 4.93 7.57
CA ARG A 163 -4.81 4.71 8.43
C ARG A 163 -3.88 3.80 7.65
N GLY A 164 -2.70 4.27 7.27
CA GLY A 164 -1.86 3.60 6.27
C GLY A 164 -1.57 2.13 6.60
N ILE A 165 -1.29 1.81 7.87
CA ILE A 165 -1.04 0.41 8.25
C ILE A 165 -2.27 -0.49 8.17
N ASP A 166 -3.46 0.03 8.51
CA ASP A 166 -4.70 -0.73 8.46
C ASP A 166 -5.12 -0.94 7.00
N ASP A 167 -4.99 0.09 6.17
CA ASP A 167 -5.24 -0.03 4.73
C ASP A 167 -4.24 -1.00 4.08
N ALA A 168 -2.96 -0.99 4.45
CA ALA A 168 -1.98 -1.99 3.98
C ALA A 168 -2.36 -3.44 4.35
N ARG A 169 -2.83 -3.68 5.58
CA ARG A 169 -3.34 -5.00 6.01
C ARG A 169 -4.56 -5.44 5.20
N ASN A 170 -5.52 -4.53 4.99
CA ASN A 170 -6.71 -4.81 4.20
C ASN A 170 -6.38 -5.09 2.72
N ILE A 171 -5.43 -4.35 2.14
CA ILE A 171 -4.93 -4.62 0.79
C ILE A 171 -4.29 -6.01 0.73
N ALA A 172 -3.51 -6.41 1.75
CA ALA A 172 -2.94 -7.75 1.85
C ALA A 172 -4.01 -8.83 1.92
N ALA A 173 -5.10 -8.62 2.66
CA ALA A 173 -6.22 -9.55 2.73
C ALA A 173 -6.92 -9.73 1.36
N ILE A 174 -7.20 -8.63 0.65
CA ILE A 174 -7.72 -8.67 -0.73
C ILE A 174 -6.76 -9.47 -1.63
N TYR A 175 -5.47 -9.17 -1.51
CA TYR A 175 -4.44 -9.75 -2.36
C TYR A 175 -4.29 -11.27 -2.14
N LYS A 176 -4.26 -11.70 -0.88
CA LYS A 176 -4.31 -13.11 -0.47
C LYS A 176 -5.52 -13.81 -1.07
N TYR A 177 -6.71 -13.26 -0.87
CA TYR A 177 -7.96 -13.85 -1.36
C TYR A 177 -7.92 -14.09 -2.88
N MET A 178 -7.58 -13.05 -3.65
CA MET A 178 -7.52 -13.13 -5.11
C MET A 178 -6.59 -14.25 -5.60
N ASN A 179 -5.43 -14.42 -4.96
CA ASN A 179 -4.41 -15.36 -5.42
C ASN A 179 -4.67 -16.79 -4.94
N GLN A 180 -5.24 -16.98 -3.74
CA GLN A 180 -5.63 -18.30 -3.26
C GLN A 180 -6.80 -18.87 -4.07
N VAL A 181 -7.82 -18.05 -4.40
CA VAL A 181 -8.94 -18.48 -5.25
C VAL A 181 -8.50 -18.77 -6.69
N LYS A 182 -7.62 -17.95 -7.27
CA LYS A 182 -7.03 -18.24 -8.59
C LYS A 182 -6.26 -19.56 -8.59
N GLY A 183 -5.46 -19.83 -7.55
CA GLY A 183 -4.73 -21.09 -7.41
C GLY A 183 -5.63 -22.32 -7.38
N GLN A 184 -6.77 -22.23 -6.67
CA GLN A 184 -7.77 -23.30 -6.64
C GLN A 184 -8.41 -23.53 -8.01
N ARG A 185 -8.81 -22.47 -8.72
CA ARG A 185 -9.41 -22.57 -10.06
C ARG A 185 -8.45 -23.18 -11.10
N LEU A 186 -7.16 -22.88 -11.02
CA LEU A 186 -6.14 -23.48 -11.90
C LEU A 186 -5.89 -24.96 -11.59
N LYS A 187 -5.87 -25.35 -10.31
CA LYS A 187 -5.76 -26.78 -9.91
C LYS A 187 -6.94 -27.61 -10.41
N VAL A 188 -8.17 -27.07 -10.34
CA VAL A 188 -9.38 -27.76 -10.85
C VAL A 188 -9.30 -27.96 -12.38
N LYS A 189 -8.80 -26.98 -13.14
CA LYS A 189 -8.62 -27.14 -14.60
C LYS A 189 -7.51 -28.13 -14.98
N GLY A 190 -6.47 -28.28 -14.14
CA GLY A 190 -5.38 -29.24 -14.36
C GLY A 190 -5.77 -30.70 -14.11
N ASN A 191 -6.71 -30.95 -13.18
CA ASN A 191 -7.15 -32.31 -12.85
C ASN A 191 -8.17 -32.92 -13.84
N ASN A 192 -8.71 -32.14 -14.79
CA ASN A 192 -9.67 -32.62 -15.79
C ASN A 192 -8.99 -33.23 -17.04
N PHE A 193 -7.68 -33.47 -17.02
CA PHE A 193 -6.92 -34.08 -18.13
C PHE A 193 -6.38 -35.50 -17.85
N SER A 194 -6.78 -36.15 -16.77
CA SER A 194 -6.25 -37.47 -16.38
C SER A 194 -7.35 -38.49 -16.05
N SER A 195 -8.27 -38.71 -17.00
CA SER A 195 -9.07 -39.94 -17.05
C SER A 195 -9.57 -40.18 -18.47
N ASN A 196 -8.70 -40.76 -19.30
CA ASN A 196 -9.06 -41.58 -20.46
C ASN A 196 -7.86 -42.49 -20.74
N SER A 197 -7.84 -43.61 -20.03
CA SER A 197 -7.08 -44.82 -20.35
C SER A 197 -7.78 -46.00 -19.69
#